data_AF-A0A6M3XHE7-F1
#
_entry.id   AF-A0A6M3XHE7-F1
#
_cell.length_a   1.000
_cell.length_b   1.000
_cell.length_c   1.000
_cell.angle_alpha   90.00
_cell.angle_beta   90.00
_cell.angle_gamma   90.00
#
_symmetry.space_group_name_H-M   'P 1'
#
loop_
_entity.id
_entity.type
_entity.pdbx_description
1 polymer ?
#
loop_
_entity_poly.entity_id
_entity_poly.type
_entity_poly.pdbx_seq_one_letter_code
_entity_poly.pdbx_strand_id
1 'polypeptide(L)'
;MRRGIVTALGALLLGATLAWSGERLFNLQVGTLRARRVEIVDEVGHLRMILTVHRDRPALTFYDEAGEPMAPVFVGEAGVILAPGLE
;
A
#
# COMPACT_ATOMS: atom_id res chain seq x y z
N MET A 1 22.64 25.93 -47.42
CA MET A 1 21.76 25.08 -46.57
C MET A 1 22.59 24.12 -45.73
N ARG A 2 23.12 24.52 -44.56
CA ARG A 2 23.81 23.63 -43.59
C ARG A 2 23.81 24.23 -42.16
N ARG A 3 22.66 24.67 -41.65
CA ARG A 3 22.54 25.24 -40.29
C ARG A 3 21.33 24.71 -39.51
N GLY A 4 20.85 23.51 -39.85
CA GLY A 4 19.64 22.91 -39.25
C GLY A 4 19.87 21.66 -38.40
N ILE A 5 21.12 21.25 -38.14
CA ILE A 5 21.42 19.95 -37.50
C ILE A 5 21.87 20.07 -36.03
N VAL A 6 22.34 21.25 -35.59
CA VAL A 6 22.89 21.37 -34.22
C VAL A 6 21.80 21.52 -33.15
N THR A 7 20.58 21.93 -33.51
CA THR A 7 19.50 22.16 -32.53
C THR A 7 18.72 20.90 -32.16
N ALA A 8 18.79 19.82 -32.95
CA ALA A 8 18.04 18.59 -32.69
C ALA A 8 18.68 17.68 -31.62
N LEU A 9 19.98 17.84 -31.34
CA LEU A 9 20.70 17.02 -30.34
C LEU A 9 20.58 17.55 -28.90
N GLY A 10 20.27 18.83 -28.71
CA GLY A 10 20.14 19.43 -27.37
C GLY A 10 18.85 19.02 -26.63
N ALA A 11 17.74 18.82 -27.35
CA ALA A 11 16.45 18.48 -26.77
C ALA A 11 16.34 17.00 -26.35
N LEU A 12 17.14 16.12 -26.96
CA LEU A 12 17.15 14.68 -26.66
C LEU A 12 17.92 14.35 -25.37
N LEU A 13 18.88 15.19 -24.97
CA LEU A 13 19.67 14.97 -23.75
C LEU A 13 18.97 15.49 -22.48
N LEU A 14 18.13 16.52 -22.57
CA LEU A 14 17.34 17.01 -21.44
C LEU A 14 16.09 16.17 -21.15
N GLY A 15 15.49 15.54 -22.19
CA GLY A 15 14.39 14.60 -22.01
C GLY A 15 14.82 13.28 -21.36
N ALA A 16 16.04 12.81 -21.67
CA ALA A 16 16.57 11.55 -21.13
C ALA A 16 16.97 11.66 -19.64
N THR A 17 17.38 12.85 -19.15
CA THR A 17 17.75 13.03 -17.75
C THR A 17 16.57 13.06 -16.78
N LEU A 18 15.37 13.42 -17.24
CA LEU A 18 14.16 13.40 -16.39
C LEU A 18 13.48 12.04 -16.38
N ALA A 19 13.50 11.31 -17.51
CA ALA A 19 12.93 9.98 -17.61
C ALA A 19 13.71 8.91 -16.80
N TRP A 20 15.00 9.14 -16.52
CA TRP A 20 15.82 8.18 -15.78
C TRP A 20 15.64 8.24 -14.24
N SER A 21 14.90 9.22 -13.73
CA SER A 21 14.74 9.44 -12.28
C SER A 21 13.52 8.75 -11.64
N GLY A 22 12.62 8.16 -12.45
CA GLY A 22 11.33 7.66 -11.97
C GLY A 22 11.27 6.23 -11.45
N GLU A 23 12.28 5.39 -11.68
CA GLU A 23 12.21 3.94 -11.38
C GLU A 23 12.93 3.51 -10.09
N ARG A 24 13.30 4.45 -9.22
CA ARG A 24 13.70 4.09 -7.86
C ARG A 24 12.48 4.00 -6.96
N LEU A 25 11.62 3.02 -7.26
CA LEU A 25 10.73 2.48 -6.25
C LEU A 25 11.63 1.87 -5.18
N PHE A 26 11.77 2.59 -4.06
CA PHE A 26 12.47 2.11 -2.89
C PHE A 26 11.81 0.81 -2.45
N ASN A 27 12.39 -0.32 -2.87
CA ASN A 27 12.06 -1.63 -2.32
C ASN A 27 12.69 -1.71 -0.93
N LEU A 28 12.06 -1.02 0.02
CA LEU A 28 12.37 -1.15 1.44
C LEU A 28 11.79 -2.48 1.88
N GLN A 29 12.60 -3.54 1.78
CA GLN A 29 12.36 -4.75 2.55
C GLN A 29 12.54 -4.41 4.03
N VAL A 30 11.46 -3.95 4.66
CA VAL A 30 11.39 -3.82 6.11
C VAL A 30 11.36 -5.24 6.66
N GLY A 31 12.48 -5.69 7.24
CA GLY A 31 12.60 -7.06 7.75
C GLY A 31 11.56 -7.38 8.85
N THR A 32 11.17 -6.40 9.67
CA THR A 32 10.09 -6.58 10.66
C THR A 32 9.37 -5.26 10.93
N LEU A 33 8.05 -5.25 10.73
CA LEU A 33 7.17 -4.16 11.16
C LEU A 33 6.60 -4.49 12.55
N ARG A 34 6.81 -3.61 13.53
CA ARG A 34 6.20 -3.73 14.87
C ARG A 34 5.21 -2.60 15.08
N ALA A 35 3.93 -2.95 15.12
CA ALA A 35 2.85 -2.01 15.37
C ALA A 35 1.75 -2.70 16.18
N ARG A 36 0.99 -1.92 16.97
CA ARG A 36 -0.24 -2.41 17.62
C ARG A 36 -1.42 -2.47 16.65
N ARG A 37 -1.33 -1.67 15.59
CA ARG A 37 -2.36 -1.48 14.57
C ARG A 37 -1.69 -1.26 13.23
N VAL A 38 -2.15 -1.96 12.21
CA VAL A 38 -1.78 -1.75 10.80
C VAL A 38 -3.06 -1.54 10.02
N GLU A 39 -3.15 -0.40 9.35
CA GLU A 39 -4.25 -0.06 8.45
C GLU A 39 -3.77 -0.27 7.01
N ILE A 40 -4.56 -0.99 6.23
CA ILE A 40 -4.31 -1.21 4.80
C ILE A 40 -5.38 -0.45 4.05
N VAL A 41 -4.95 0.50 3.22
CA VAL A 41 -5.80 1.37 2.42
C VAL A 41 -5.63 1.07 0.94
N ASP A 42 -6.62 1.43 0.13
CA ASP A 42 -6.51 1.40 -1.33
C ASP A 42 -5.76 2.63 -1.89
N GLU A 43 -5.65 2.70 -3.22
CA GLU A 43 -4.93 3.77 -3.94
C GLU A 43 -5.50 5.17 -3.71
N VAL A 44 -6.78 5.26 -3.32
CA VAL A 44 -7.50 6.51 -3.06
C VAL A 44 -7.51 6.83 -1.55
N GLY A 45 -7.00 5.92 -0.72
CA GLY A 45 -6.90 6.06 0.73
C GLY A 45 -8.08 5.50 1.50
N HIS A 46 -8.99 4.75 0.87
CA HIS A 46 -10.09 4.10 1.60
C HIS A 46 -9.58 2.89 2.38
N LEU A 47 -10.09 2.75 3.60
CA LEU A 47 -9.75 1.65 4.47
C LEU A 47 -10.29 0.32 3.92
N ARG A 48 -9.42 -0.69 3.80
CA ARG A 48 -9.77 -2.04 3.34
C ARG A 48 -9.61 -3.09 4.41
N MET A 49 -8.57 -2.96 5.24
CA MET A 49 -8.33 -3.90 6.33
C MET A 49 -7.66 -3.22 7.51
N ILE A 50 -7.92 -3.75 8.70
CA ILE A 50 -7.20 -3.41 9.92
C ILE A 50 -6.73 -4.68 10.59
N LEU A 51 -5.42 -4.79 10.79
CA LEU A 51 -4.83 -5.74 11.74
C LEU A 51 -4.60 -5.02 13.07
N THR A 52 -5.29 -5.46 14.13
CA THR A 52 -5.10 -4.94 15.49
C THR A 52 -4.72 -6.06 16.45
N VAL A 53 -3.71 -5.82 17.28
CA VAL A 53 -3.33 -6.75 18.35
C VAL A 53 -3.75 -6.14 19.69
N HIS A 54 -4.85 -6.65 20.25
CA HIS A 54 -5.21 -6.38 21.64
C HIS A 54 -4.54 -7.38 22.58
N ARG A 55 -4.51 -7.05 23.89
CA ARG A 55 -3.88 -7.89 24.93
C ARG A 55 -4.35 -9.34 24.88
N ASP A 56 -5.64 -9.54 24.58
CA ASP A 56 -6.27 -10.84 24.74
C ASP A 56 -6.50 -11.57 23.41
N ARG A 57 -6.68 -10.83 22.30
CA ARG A 57 -6.91 -11.42 20.96
C ARG A 57 -6.45 -10.50 19.82
N PRO A 58 -5.59 -10.96 18.91
CA PRO A 58 -5.40 -10.32 17.62
C PRO A 58 -6.65 -10.46 16.74
N ALA A 59 -6.97 -9.40 16.00
CA ALA A 59 -8.11 -9.32 15.11
C ALA A 59 -7.70 -8.73 13.76
N LEU A 60 -8.22 -9.32 12.68
CA LEU A 60 -8.18 -8.78 11.33
C LEU A 60 -9.61 -8.46 10.90
N THR A 61 -9.92 -7.18 10.69
CA THR A 61 -11.22 -6.71 10.23
C THR A 61 -11.11 -6.28 8.78
N PHE A 62 -12.02 -6.77 7.93
CA PHE A 62 -12.17 -6.32 6.55
C PHE A 62 -13.23 -5.22 6.50
N TYR A 63 -13.10 -4.30 5.55
CA TYR A 63 -14.05 -3.22 5.32
C TYR A 63 -14.59 -3.32 3.91
N ASP A 64 -15.88 -3.06 3.75
CA ASP A 64 -16.51 -2.99 2.44
C ASP A 64 -16.19 -1.67 1.72
N GLU A 65 -16.81 -1.44 0.56
CA GLU A 65 -16.61 -0.20 -0.22
C GLU A 65 -17.22 1.04 0.44
N ALA A 66 -18.21 0.86 1.32
CA ALA A 66 -18.81 1.95 2.09
C ALA A 66 -18.00 2.29 3.35
N GLY A 67 -17.01 1.46 3.71
CA GLY A 67 -16.23 1.59 4.93
C GLY A 67 -16.91 0.95 6.14
N GLU A 68 -17.89 0.07 5.92
CA GLU A 68 -18.53 -0.70 6.98
C GLU A 68 -17.69 -1.94 7.31
N PRO A 69 -17.49 -2.25 8.61
CA PRO A 69 -16.73 -3.42 9.02
C PRO A 69 -17.47 -4.71 8.66
N MET A 70 -16.81 -5.54 7.85
CA MET A 70 -17.22 -6.92 7.63
C MET A 70 -16.82 -7.81 8.82
N ALA A 71 -17.39 -9.03 8.86
CA ALA A 71 -17.10 -10.10 9.81
C ALA A 71 -15.60 -10.17 10.20
N PRO A 72 -15.23 -9.86 11.45
CA PRO A 72 -13.84 -9.88 11.88
C PRO A 72 -13.32 -11.31 12.01
N VAL A 73 -12.05 -11.48 11.66
CA VAL A 73 -11.30 -12.73 11.83
C VAL A 73 -10.46 -12.62 13.09
N PHE A 74 -10.68 -13.52 14.04
CA PHE A 74 -9.88 -13.61 15.26
C PHE A 74 -8.94 -14.81 15.18
N VAL A 75 -7.78 -14.68 15.82
CA VAL A 75 -6.90 -15.82 16.09
C VAL A 75 -6.84 -16.00 17.60
N GLY A 76 -7.31 -17.15 18.07
CA GLY A 76 -7.26 -17.55 19.49
C GLY A 76 -6.59 -18.91 19.66
N GLU A 77 -6.55 -19.42 20.89
CA GLU A 77 -5.94 -20.73 21.20
C GLU A 77 -6.58 -21.89 20.41
N ALA A 78 -7.88 -21.79 20.12
CA ALA A 78 -8.62 -22.78 19.33
C ALA A 78 -8.44 -22.64 17.81
N GLY A 79 -7.65 -21.66 17.34
CA GLY A 79 -7.40 -21.40 15.92
C GLY A 79 -8.09 -20.13 15.39
N VAL A 80 -8.38 -20.13 14.09
CA VAL A 80 -9.00 -19.00 13.37
C VAL A 80 -10.52 -19.05 13.56
N ILE A 81 -11.11 -17.97 14.04
CA ILE A 81 -12.56 -17.84 14.25
C ILE A 81 -13.08 -16.71 13.37
N LEU A 82 -14.06 -17.02 12.52
CA LEU A 82 -14.87 -16.03 11.83
C LEU A 82 -16.05 -15.68 12.74
N ALA A 83 -16.12 -14.44 13.22
CA ALA A 83 -17.30 -13.97 13.93
C ALA A 83 -18.27 -13.33 12.92
N PRO A 84 -19.59 -13.53 13.05
CA PRO A 84 -20.56 -12.75 12.29
C PRO A 84 -20.32 -11.25 12.54
N GLY A 85 -20.47 -10.43 11.49
CA GLY A 85 -20.33 -8.98 11.57
C GLY A 85 -21.28 -8.39 12.61
N LEU A 86 -20.87 -7.28 13.22
CA LEU A 86 -21.74 -6.51 14.10
C LEU A 86 -22.85 -5.89 13.24
N GLU A 87 -24.05 -6.44 13.30
CA GLU A 87 -25.28 -5.74 12.86
C GLU A 87 -25.63 -4.62 13.84
#